data_AF-A0A918LRI3-F1
#
_entry.id   AF-A0A918LRI3-F1
#
_cell.length_a   1.000
_cell.length_b   1.000
_cell.length_c   1.000
_cell.angle_alpha   90.00
_cell.angle_beta   90.00
_cell.angle_gamma   90.00
#
_symmetry.space_group_name_H-M   'P 1'
#
loop_
_entity.id
_entity.type
_entity.pdbx_description
1 polymer ?
#
loop_
_entity_poly.entity_id
_entity_poly.type
_entity_poly.pdbx_seq_one_letter_code
_entity_poly.pdbx_strand_id
1 'polypeptide(L)' 'MLRHTYASIMLEAGESVVTLARWLGHSSPAITLGYYAHFMPEAGSKGRGTIDGLLGERGDRLAGRNSPDSPQRR' A
#
# COMPACT_ATOMS: atom_id res chain seq x y z
N MET A 1 19.97 -20.29 -8.43
CA MET A 1 19.00 -19.59 -9.31
C MET A 1 17.54 -19.79 -8.93
N LEU A 2 17.05 -20.98 -8.51
CA LEU A 2 15.61 -21.17 -8.21
C LEU A 2 15.02 -20.27 -7.11
N ARG A 3 15.76 -20.01 -6.01
CA ARG A 3 15.28 -19.14 -4.92
C ARG A 3 14.97 -17.71 -5.39
N HIS A 4 15.78 -17.20 -6.31
CA HIS A 4 15.59 -15.86 -6.87
C HIS A 4 14.36 -15.81 -7.77
N THR A 5 14.22 -16.76 -8.70
CA THR A 5 13.04 -16.84 -9.58
C THR A 5 11.75 -17.00 -8.78
N TYR A 6 11.74 -17.89 -7.77
CA TYR A 6 10.59 -18.07 -6.90
C TYR A 6 10.23 -16.79 -6.14
N ALA A 7 11.22 -16.13 -5.54
CA ALA A 7 11.03 -14.89 -4.80
C ALA A 7 10.49 -13.75 -5.68
N SER A 8 11.03 -13.59 -6.89
CA SER A 8 10.56 -12.58 -7.85
C SER A 8 9.10 -12.80 -8.23
N ILE A 9 8.70 -14.03 -8.57
CA ILE A 9 7.31 -14.36 -8.93
C ILE A 9 6.36 -14.09 -7.77
N MET A 10 6.72 -14.51 -6.55
CA MET A 10 5.87 -14.30 -5.38
C MET A 10 5.68 -12.80 -5.06
N LEU A 11 6.73 -12.00 -5.19
CA LEU A 11 6.64 -10.56 -4.94
C LEU A 11 5.85 -9.82 -6.02
N GLU A 12 6.00 -10.23 -7.28
CA GLU A 12 5.19 -9.69 -8.38
C GLU A 12 3.69 -10.01 -8.20
N ALA A 13 3.37 -11.19 -7.65
CA ALA A 13 2.00 -11.55 -7.26
C ALA A 13 1.46 -10.76 -6.04
N GLY A 14 2.30 -9.94 -5.38
CA GLY A 14 1.92 -9.12 -4.24
C GLY A 14 2.06 -9.80 -2.88
N GLU A 15 2.82 -10.89 -2.78
CA GLU A 15 3.11 -11.54 -1.50
C GLU A 15 3.89 -10.62 -0.55
N SER A 16 3.75 -10.84 0.75
CA SER A 16 4.47 -10.07 1.76
C SER A 16 5.96 -10.42 1.77
N VAL A 17 6.81 -9.39 1.72
CA VAL A 17 8.28 -9.51 1.86
C VAL A 17 8.66 -10.21 3.18
N VAL A 18 7.88 -10.01 4.25
CA VAL A 18 8.10 -10.64 5.55
C VAL A 18 7.81 -12.14 5.50
N THR A 19 6.71 -12.53 4.85
CA THR A 19 6.34 -13.94 4.63
C THR A 19 7.41 -14.63 3.81
N LEU A 20 7.82 -14.01 2.70
CA LEU A 20 8.84 -14.55 1.82
C LEU A 20 10.21 -14.68 2.50
N ALA A 21 10.60 -13.69 3.32
CA ALA A 21 11.83 -13.76 4.12
C ALA A 21 11.85 -14.98 5.05
N ARG A 22 10.72 -15.31 5.67
CA ARG A 22 10.58 -16.49 6.53
C ARG A 22 10.71 -17.79 5.74
N TRP A 23 10.07 -17.90 4.58
CA TRP A 23 10.18 -19.09 3.72
C TRP A 23 11.59 -19.31 3.18
N LEU A 24 12.31 -18.22 2.90
CA LEU A 24 13.70 -18.27 2.46
C LEU A 24 14.70 -18.49 3.61
N GLY A 25 14.25 -18.44 4.87
CA GLY A 25 15.11 -18.59 6.06
C GLY A 25 16.02 -17.39 6.29
N HIS A 26 15.65 -16.21 5.80
CA HIS A 26 16.42 -14.99 6.04
C HIS A 26 16.23 -14.52 7.49
N SER A 27 17.33 -14.14 8.13
CA SER A 27 17.35 -13.61 9.49
C SER A 27 16.62 -12.27 9.63
N SER A 28 16.45 -11.53 8.52
CA SER A 28 15.71 -10.27 8.48
C SER A 28 14.99 -10.07 7.14
N PRO A 29 13.75 -9.56 7.14
CA PRO A 29 13.06 -9.11 5.92
C PRO A 29 13.82 -8.04 5.14
N ALA A 30 14.68 -7.26 5.79
CA ALA A 30 15.51 -6.25 5.12
C ALA A 30 16.47 -6.87 4.09
N ILE A 31 16.94 -8.10 4.34
CA ILE A 31 17.79 -8.85 3.39
C ILE A 31 16.98 -9.13 2.13
N THR A 32 15.78 -9.70 2.26
CA THR A 32 14.87 -9.96 1.14
C THR A 32 14.53 -8.68 0.39
N LEU A 33 14.19 -7.62 1.12
CA LEU A 33 13.85 -6.33 0.52
C LEU A 33 15.00 -5.76 -0.30
N GLY A 34 16.23 -5.79 0.24
CA GLY A 34 17.43 -5.32 -0.47
C GLY A 34 17.68 -6.06 -1.78
N TYR A 35 17.44 -7.38 -1.82
CA TYR A 35 17.63 -8.17 -3.03
C TYR A 35 16.50 -8.02 -4.05
N TYR A 36 15.25 -7.80 -3.62
CA TYR A 36 14.09 -7.92 -4.51
C TYR A 36 13.23 -6.66 -4.66
N ALA A 37 13.55 -5.54 -4.02
CA ALA A 37 12.77 -4.30 -4.12
C ALA A 37 12.51 -3.82 -5.56
N HIS A 38 13.43 -4.11 -6.49
CA HIS A 38 13.30 -3.74 -7.90
C HIS A 38 12.19 -4.49 -8.65
N PHE A 39 11.70 -5.62 -8.13
CA PHE A 39 10.54 -6.33 -8.66
C PHE A 39 9.20 -5.74 -8.18
N MET A 40 9.25 -4.70 -7.34
CA MET A 40 8.10 -4.10 -6.68
C MET A 40 7.94 -2.60 -7.00
N PRO A 41 8.02 -2.16 -8.27
CA PRO A 41 8.02 -0.73 -8.61
C PRO A 41 6.73 -0.01 -8.17
N GLU A 42 5.59 -0.71 -8.17
CA GLU A 42 4.28 -0.16 -7.77
C GLU A 42 3.79 -0.65 -6.39
N ALA A 43 4.67 -1.25 -5.58
CA ALA A 43 4.29 -1.65 -4.23
C ALA A 43 3.89 -0.41 -3.41
N GLY A 44 2.64 -0.39 -2.97
CA GLY A 44 2.03 0.73 -2.25
C GLY A 44 1.11 1.62 -3.09
N SER A 45 1.04 1.44 -4.41
CA SER A 45 0.12 2.22 -5.28
C SER A 45 -1.35 2.01 -4.89
N LYS A 46 -1.75 0.76 -4.62
CA LYS A 46 -3.07 0.42 -4.05
C LYS A 46 -3.31 1.03 -2.67
N GLY A 47 -2.25 1.11 -1.85
CA GLY A 47 -2.31 1.71 -0.52
C GLY A 47 -2.55 3.22 -0.59
N ARG A 48 -1.85 3.91 -1.50
CA ARG A 48 -2.07 5.33 -1.80
C ARG A 48 -3.51 5.59 -2.21
N GLY A 49 -4.03 4.87 -3.21
CA GLY A 49 -5.42 5.05 -3.65
C GLY A 49 -6.46 4.79 -2.55
N THR A 50 -6.19 3.84 -1.64
CA THR A 50 -7.06 3.56 -0.50
C THR A 50 -7.05 4.71 0.51
N ILE A 51 -5.87 5.24 0.85
CA ILE A 51 -5.73 6.38 1.76
C ILE A 51 -6.35 7.64 1.15
N ASP A 52 -6.12 7.89 -0.14
CA ASP A 52 -6.69 9.03 -0.87
C ASP A 52 -8.21 8.98 -0.85
N GLY A 53 -8.81 7.80 -1.09
CA GLY A 53 -10.26 7.60 -0.99
C GLY A 53 -10.81 7.85 0.42
N LEU A 54 -10.14 7.30 1.45
CA LEU A 54 -10.54 7.50 2.85
C LEU A 54 -10.43 8.97 3.29
N LEU A 55 -9.39 9.66 2.83
CA LEU A 55 -9.15 11.06 3.19
C LEU A 55 -10.09 11.99 2.40
N GLY A 56 -10.36 11.71 1.13
CA GLY A 56 -11.34 12.43 0.31
C GLY A 56 -12.75 12.36 0.88
N GLU A 57 -13.22 11.15 1.23
CA GLU A 57 -14.51 10.92 1.90
C GLU A 57 -14.64 11.67 3.24
N ARG A 58 -13.53 11.81 3.98
CA ARG A 58 -13.50 12.57 5.24
C ARG A 58 -13.49 14.08 4.98
N GLY A 59 -12.77 14.53 3.95
CA GLY A 59 -12.72 15.92 3.52
C GLY A 59 -14.10 16.44 3.15
N ASP A 60 -14.85 15.68 2.35
CA ASP A 60 -16.21 16.05 1.90
C ASP A 60 -17.20 16.13 3.07
N ARG A 61 -17.13 15.20 4.04
CA ARG A 61 -17.98 15.26 5.25
C ARG A 61 -17.68 16.47 6.14
N LEU A 62 -16.43 16.90 6.22
CA LEU A 62 -16.04 18.09 6.99
C LEU A 62 -16.40 19.38 6.26
N ALA A 63 -16.25 19.42 4.94
CA ALA A 63 -16.66 20.54 4.09
C ALA A 63 -18.19 20.76 4.14
N GLY A 64 -18.99 19.69 4.05
CA GLY A 64 -20.45 19.76 4.12
C GLY A 64 -20.99 20.24 5.48
N ARG A 65 -20.24 20.08 6.57
CA ARG A 65 -20.62 20.57 7.91
C ARG A 65 -20.33 22.06 8.14
N ASN A 66 -19.42 22.65 7.37
CA ASN A 66 -19.01 24.06 7.49
C ASN A 66 -19.54 24.93 6.34
N SER A 67 -20.52 24.44 5.55
CA SER A 67 -21.16 25.24 4.51
C SER A 67 -21.92 26.42 5.13
N PRO A 68 -21.63 27.70 4.77
CA PRO A 68 -22.28 28.86 5.38
C PRO A 68 -23.74 29.09 4.98
N ASP A 69 -24.30 28.27 4.08
CA ASP A 69 -25.57 28.57 3.44
C ASP A 69 -26.74 27.81 4.11
N SER A 70 -27.09 28.26 5.32
CA SER A 70 -28.42 28.02 5.86
C SER A 70 -29.37 29.04 5.22
N PRO A 71 -30.36 28.64 4.40
CA PRO A 71 -31.30 29.60 3.82
C PRO A 71 -32.08 30.26 4.96
N GLN A 72 -31.85 31.57 5.15
CA GLN A 72 -32.67 32.37 6.05
C GLN A 72 -34.09 32.39 5.47
N ARG A 73 -34.97 31.60 6.09
CA ARG A 73 -36.42 31.67 5.85
C ARG A 73 -36.86 33.13 5.97
N ARG A 74 -37.39 33.67 4.87
CA ARG A 74 -38.17 34.90 4.86
C ARG A 74 -39.61 34.58 4.50
#